data_AF-A0A9D4T1N5-F1
#
_entry.id   AF-A0A9D4T1N5-F1
#
_cell.length_a   1.000
_cell.length_b   1.000
_cell.length_c   1.000
_cell.angle_alpha   90.00
_cell.angle_beta   90.00
_cell.angle_gamma   90.00
#
_symmetry.space_group_name_H-M   'P 1'
#
loop_
_entity.id
_entity.type
_entity.pdbx_description
1 polymer ?
#
loop_
_entity_poly.entity_id
_entity_poly.type
_entity_poly.pdbx_seq_one_letter_code
_entity_poly.pdbx_strand_id
1 'polypeptide(L)'
;MSKNAKDKEKPLERIKSLFGLGKASSPVVPRLEEHAIDLEVLKELGSDCAVAQRLKVIKELTEVVRSRRLAQGAAESLYSLTCDLLNPAHGTEVRHVVLNFYCTLVRAQASVNAYSAPP
;
A
#
# COMPACT_ATOMS: atom_id res chain seq x y z
N MET A 1 -15.44 57.86 -53.61
CA MET A 1 -14.21 58.00 -52.79
C MET A 1 -13.78 56.62 -52.31
N SER A 2 -12.47 56.40 -52.22
CA SER A 2 -11.67 55.15 -52.27
C SER A 2 -11.95 53.97 -51.33
N LYS A 3 -11.46 52.80 -51.79
CA LYS A 3 -11.25 51.51 -51.09
C LYS A 3 -9.93 51.47 -50.27
N ASN A 4 -9.79 50.39 -49.46
CA ASN A 4 -8.61 49.74 -48.83
C ASN A 4 -8.20 50.27 -47.42
N ALA A 5 -7.67 49.50 -46.44
CA ALA A 5 -7.15 48.12 -46.26
C ALA A 5 -7.25 47.74 -44.74
N LYS A 6 -7.57 46.52 -44.30
CA LYS A 6 -6.73 45.35 -43.95
C LYS A 6 -5.66 45.56 -42.84
N ASP A 7 -5.91 45.01 -41.65
CA ASP A 7 -4.92 44.46 -40.70
C ASP A 7 -5.70 43.60 -39.66
N LYS A 8 -5.70 42.27 -39.70
CA LYS A 8 -4.68 41.30 -39.25
C LYS A 8 -4.16 41.53 -37.83
N GLU A 9 -4.51 40.54 -36.99
CA GLU A 9 -3.79 40.04 -35.81
C GLU A 9 -3.99 40.74 -34.46
N LYS A 10 -4.60 40.03 -33.50
CA LYS A 10 -3.95 39.72 -32.20
C LYS A 10 -4.17 38.25 -31.79
N PRO A 11 -3.31 37.33 -32.25
CA PRO A 11 -3.13 35.94 -31.78
C PRO A 11 -2.76 35.81 -30.29
N LEU A 12 -2.76 36.90 -29.53
CA LEU A 12 -2.28 36.99 -28.15
C LEU A 12 -3.22 36.34 -27.13
N GLU A 13 -4.49 36.10 -27.48
CA GLU A 13 -5.42 35.41 -26.58
C GLU A 13 -5.12 33.92 -26.45
N ARG A 14 -4.46 33.30 -27.46
CA ARG A 14 -4.08 31.88 -27.40
C ARG A 14 -2.84 31.62 -26.56
N ILE A 15 -1.94 32.60 -26.40
CA ILE A 15 -0.69 32.45 -25.63
C ILE A 15 -0.96 32.40 -24.12
N LYS A 16 -2.06 32.99 -23.63
CA LYS A 16 -2.47 32.89 -22.23
C LYS A 16 -2.90 31.48 -21.81
N SER A 17 -3.30 30.63 -22.77
CA SER A 17 -3.65 29.22 -22.49
C SER A 17 -2.43 28.30 -22.36
N LEU A 18 -1.26 28.74 -22.81
CA LEU A 18 0.00 27.98 -22.72
C LEU A 18 0.80 28.32 -21.45
N PHE A 19 0.48 29.44 -20.80
CA PHE A 19 0.96 29.77 -19.45
C PHE A 19 -0.07 29.31 -18.43
N GLY A 20 -0.19 27.99 -18.25
CA GLY A 20 -1.02 27.28 -17.26
C GLY A 20 -0.67 27.57 -15.80
N LEU A 21 -0.54 28.86 -15.45
CA LEU A 21 -0.49 29.38 -14.11
C LEU A 21 -1.93 29.63 -13.66
N GLY A 22 -2.59 28.60 -13.15
CA GLY A 22 -4.00 28.74 -12.78
C GLY A 22 -4.73 27.51 -12.25
N LYS A 23 -4.03 26.55 -11.64
CA LYS A 23 -4.63 25.69 -10.62
C LYS A 23 -3.51 25.20 -9.75
N ALA A 24 -3.53 25.62 -8.48
CA ALA A 24 -2.65 25.09 -7.46
C ALA A 24 -2.67 23.57 -7.57
N SER A 25 -1.55 22.97 -7.95
CA SER A 25 -1.34 21.56 -7.69
C SER A 25 -1.49 21.42 -6.19
N SER A 26 -2.60 20.82 -5.76
CA SER A 26 -2.65 20.26 -4.42
C SER A 26 -1.37 19.47 -4.25
N PRO A 27 -0.65 19.59 -3.12
CA PRO A 27 0.53 18.78 -2.91
C PRO A 27 0.09 17.34 -3.17
N VAL A 28 0.70 16.71 -4.17
CA VAL A 28 0.53 15.28 -4.39
C VAL A 28 1.17 14.66 -3.17
N VAL A 29 0.38 14.46 -2.11
CA VAL A 29 0.75 13.60 -1.01
C VAL A 29 1.12 12.29 -1.70
N PRO A 30 2.38 11.84 -1.61
CA PRO A 30 2.75 10.56 -2.21
C PRO A 30 1.80 9.54 -1.61
N ARG A 31 0.85 9.06 -2.41
CA ARG A 31 -0.03 7.97 -1.99
C ARG A 31 0.91 6.80 -1.85
N LEU A 32 1.32 6.49 -0.62
CA LEU A 32 2.14 5.31 -0.35
C LEU A 32 1.43 4.13 -1.00
N GLU A 33 2.03 3.55 -2.03
CA GLU A 33 1.44 2.41 -2.71
C GLU A 33 1.21 1.30 -1.68
N GLU A 34 -0.06 0.93 -1.54
CA GLU A 34 -0.50 -0.09 -0.61
C GLU A 34 -0.29 -1.45 -1.26
N HIS A 35 0.49 -2.31 -0.60
CA HIS A 35 0.74 -3.66 -1.06
C HIS A 35 -0.47 -4.55 -0.74
N ALA A 36 -1.16 -5.00 -1.78
CA ALA A 36 -2.15 -6.06 -1.67
C ALA A 36 -1.46 -7.42 -1.49
N ILE A 37 -2.05 -8.29 -0.68
CA ILE A 37 -1.59 -9.68 -0.55
C ILE A 37 -2.26 -10.50 -1.64
N ASP A 38 -1.45 -11.28 -2.37
CA ASP A 38 -1.95 -12.14 -3.44
C ASP A 38 -2.93 -13.20 -2.89
N LEU A 39 -4.01 -13.44 -3.63
CA LEU A 39 -5.04 -14.41 -3.23
C LEU A 39 -4.48 -15.83 -3.04
N GLU A 40 -3.45 -16.19 -3.80
CA GLU A 40 -2.81 -17.51 -3.66
C GLU A 40 -2.09 -17.65 -2.32
N VAL A 41 -1.41 -16.58 -1.88
CA VAL A 41 -0.79 -16.54 -0.54
C VAL A 41 -1.84 -16.68 0.56
N LEU A 42 -3.00 -16.04 0.41
CA LEU A 42 -4.10 -16.17 1.38
C LEU A 42 -4.65 -17.61 1.43
N LYS A 43 -4.77 -18.30 0.29
CA LYS A 43 -5.19 -19.70 0.26
C LYS A 43 -4.18 -20.62 0.95
N GLU A 44 -2.89 -20.41 0.69
CA GLU A 44 -1.82 -21.22 1.31
C GLU A 44 -1.71 -21.04 2.83
N LEU A 45 -2.26 -19.94 3.36
CA LEU A 45 -2.40 -19.68 4.80
C LEU A 45 -3.65 -20.28 5.43
N GLY A 46 -4.62 -20.76 4.64
CA GLY A 46 -5.90 -21.25 5.13
C GLY A 46 -5.76 -22.39 6.14
N SER A 47 -6.75 -22.55 7.02
CA SER A 47 -6.79 -23.62 8.04
C SER A 47 -6.71 -25.03 7.46
N ASP A 48 -7.14 -25.19 6.20
CA ASP A 48 -7.16 -26.47 5.49
C ASP A 48 -5.76 -26.88 4.99
N CYS A 49 -4.77 -25.97 5.06
CA CYS A 49 -3.39 -26.25 4.71
C CYS A 49 -2.61 -26.84 5.89
N ALA A 50 -1.61 -27.68 5.58
CA ALA A 50 -0.73 -28.24 6.60
C ALA A 50 0.02 -27.13 7.37
N VAL A 51 0.16 -27.28 8.70
CA VAL A 51 0.85 -26.30 9.56
C VAL A 51 2.25 -25.96 9.03
N ALA A 52 3.00 -26.97 8.54
CA ALA A 52 4.34 -26.76 7.99
C ALA A 52 4.36 -25.82 6.77
N GLN A 53 3.36 -25.94 5.87
CA GLN A 53 3.21 -25.04 4.73
C GLN A 53 2.86 -23.64 5.20
N ARG A 54 1.86 -23.51 6.08
CA ARG A 54 1.43 -22.22 6.62
C ARG A 54 2.60 -21.48 7.29
N LEU A 55 3.44 -22.19 8.06
CA LEU A 55 4.65 -21.62 8.67
C LEU A 55 5.69 -21.14 7.65
N LYS A 56 5.84 -21.83 6.52
CA LYS A 56 6.73 -21.39 5.43
C LYS A 56 6.25 -20.05 4.87
N VAL A 57 4.96 -19.97 4.53
CA VAL A 57 4.34 -18.75 4.00
C VAL A 57 4.41 -17.59 5.01
N ILE A 58 4.14 -17.85 6.29
CA ILE A 58 4.27 -16.84 7.36
C ILE A 58 5.69 -16.27 7.43
N LYS A 59 6.72 -17.11 7.30
CA LYS A 59 8.11 -16.65 7.32
C LYS A 59 8.42 -15.76 6.11
N GLU A 60 7.99 -16.15 4.92
CA GLU A 60 8.15 -15.35 3.70
C GLU A 60 7.42 -14.00 3.81
N LEU A 61 6.18 -14.02 4.29
CA LEU A 61 5.40 -12.80 4.55
C LEU A 61 6.03 -11.92 5.61
N THR A 62 6.67 -12.50 6.63
CA THR A 62 7.38 -11.71 7.66
C THR A 62 8.46 -10.83 7.04
N GLU A 63 9.16 -11.31 6.00
CA GLU A 63 10.15 -10.52 5.27
C GLU A 63 9.48 -9.42 4.43
N VAL A 64 8.36 -9.73 3.77
CA VAL A 64 7.60 -8.76 2.94
C VAL A 64 7.06 -7.61 3.79
N VAL A 65 6.42 -7.90 4.91
CA VAL A 65 5.76 -6.88 5.73
C VAL A 65 6.73 -5.89 6.37
N ARG A 66 8.02 -6.23 6.52
CA ARG A 66 9.04 -5.30 7.07
C ARG A 66 9.26 -4.06 6.21
N SER A 67 8.98 -4.14 4.92
CA SER A 67 9.39 -3.11 3.94
C SER A 67 8.21 -2.47 3.19
N ARG A 68 6.98 -2.93 3.44
CA ARG A 68 5.81 -2.51 2.66
C ARG A 68 4.66 -2.07 3.57
N ARG A 69 3.98 -0.99 3.16
CA ARG A 69 2.65 -0.67 3.68
C ARG A 69 1.67 -1.67 3.10
N LEU A 70 0.86 -2.29 3.93
CA LEU A 70 -0.19 -3.17 3.45
C LEU A 70 -1.43 -2.37 3.08
N ALA A 71 -2.22 -2.92 2.14
CA ALA A 71 -3.55 -2.43 1.87
C ALA A 71 -4.45 -2.51 3.10
N GLN A 72 -5.40 -1.59 3.19
CA GLN A 72 -6.42 -1.60 4.24
C GLN A 72 -7.10 -2.98 4.34
N GLY A 73 -7.24 -3.52 5.55
CA GLY A 73 -7.88 -4.82 5.78
C GLY A 73 -6.96 -6.04 5.59
N ALA A 74 -5.77 -5.86 5.02
CA ALA A 74 -4.86 -6.98 4.79
C ALA A 74 -4.30 -7.54 6.11
N ALA A 75 -3.98 -6.68 7.08
CA ALA A 75 -3.47 -7.12 8.38
C ALA A 75 -4.52 -7.95 9.14
N GLU A 76 -5.78 -7.53 9.11
CA GLU A 76 -6.92 -8.22 9.71
C GLU A 76 -7.19 -9.57 9.04
N SER A 77 -7.05 -9.63 7.71
CA SER A 77 -7.17 -10.88 6.95
C SER A 77 -6.06 -11.86 7.32
N LEU A 78 -4.82 -11.38 7.38
CA LEU A 78 -3.66 -12.19 7.80
C LEU A 78 -3.80 -12.70 9.24
N TYR A 79 -4.28 -11.87 10.16
CA TYR A 79 -4.57 -12.29 11.53
C TYR A 79 -5.64 -13.38 11.56
N SER A 80 -6.77 -13.17 10.89
CA SER A 80 -7.90 -14.12 10.88
C SER A 80 -7.50 -15.49 10.32
N LEU A 81 -6.58 -15.52 9.36
CA LEU A 81 -6.07 -16.75 8.76
C LEU A 81 -4.99 -17.45 9.58
N THR A 82 -4.44 -16.85 10.64
CA THR A 82 -3.25 -17.39 11.33
C THR A 82 -3.38 -17.44 12.85
N CYS A 83 -4.42 -16.85 13.44
CA CYS A 83 -4.56 -16.74 14.89
C CYS A 83 -4.79 -18.09 15.58
N ASP A 84 -5.34 -19.07 14.86
CA ASP A 84 -5.49 -20.46 15.33
C ASP A 84 -4.15 -21.11 15.67
N LEU A 85 -3.07 -20.76 14.96
CA LEU A 85 -1.73 -21.29 15.17
C LEU A 85 -1.10 -20.84 16.51
N LEU A 86 -1.72 -19.88 17.21
CA LEU A 86 -1.34 -19.51 18.58
C LEU A 86 -1.94 -20.41 19.65
N ASN A 87 -2.83 -21.35 19.30
CA ASN A 87 -3.42 -22.28 20.25
C ASN A 87 -2.31 -23.04 21.02
N PRO A 88 -2.39 -23.13 22.38
CA PRO A 88 -1.42 -23.87 23.18
C PRO A 88 -1.24 -25.35 22.81
N ALA A 89 -2.21 -25.94 22.09
CA ALA A 89 -2.11 -27.28 21.54
C ALA A 89 -1.02 -27.42 20.46
N HIS A 90 -0.64 -26.33 19.78
CA HIS A 90 0.50 -26.33 18.86
C HIS A 90 1.82 -26.27 19.64
N GLY A 91 2.90 -26.77 19.03
CA GLY A 91 4.25 -26.69 19.61
C GLY A 91 4.74 -25.25 19.77
N THR A 92 5.66 -25.03 20.71
CA THR A 92 6.23 -23.71 21.02
C THR A 92 6.81 -23.01 19.78
N GLU A 93 7.50 -23.75 18.92
CA GLU A 93 8.09 -23.21 17.67
C GLU A 93 7.03 -22.63 16.72
N VAL A 94 5.88 -23.29 16.57
CA VAL A 94 4.77 -22.81 15.74
C VAL A 94 4.31 -21.45 16.25
N ARG A 95 4.03 -21.38 17.56
CA ARG A 95 3.54 -20.15 18.20
C ARG A 95 4.57 -19.02 18.13
N HIS A 96 5.86 -19.33 18.30
CA HIS A 96 6.93 -18.34 18.19
C HIS A 96 7.02 -17.71 16.79
N VAL A 97 6.90 -18.52 15.73
CA VAL A 97 6.92 -18.00 14.35
C VAL A 97 5.76 -17.03 14.12
N VAL A 98 4.55 -17.38 14.59
CA VAL A 98 3.34 -16.55 14.42
C VAL A 98 3.43 -15.27 15.25
N LEU A 99 3.89 -15.35 16.51
CA LEU A 99 4.10 -14.17 17.35
C LEU A 99 5.14 -13.22 16.76
N ASN A 100 6.26 -13.75 16.23
CA ASN A 100 7.26 -12.94 15.56
C ASN A 100 6.69 -12.21 14.34
N PHE A 101 5.86 -12.91 13.56
CA PHE A 101 5.15 -12.32 12.43
C PHE A 101 4.26 -11.17 12.87
N TYR A 102 3.44 -11.33 13.91
CA TYR A 102 2.56 -10.25 14.41
C TYR A 102 3.34 -9.07 14.97
N CYS A 103 4.39 -9.31 15.75
CA CYS A 103 5.28 -8.25 16.22
C CYS A 103 5.87 -7.44 15.05
N THR A 104 6.27 -8.13 13.98
CA THR A 104 6.81 -7.49 12.78
C THR A 104 5.73 -6.70 12.05
N LEU A 105 4.55 -7.28 11.87
CA LEU A 105 3.39 -6.66 11.22
C LEU A 105 3.00 -5.36 11.91
N VAL A 106 2.81 -5.39 13.24
CA VAL A 106 2.45 -4.21 14.03
C VAL A 106 3.51 -3.12 13.93
N ARG A 107 4.80 -3.48 14.09
CA ARG A 107 5.90 -2.52 14.00
C ARG A 107 5.99 -1.86 12.63
N ALA A 108 5.89 -2.64 11.56
CA ALA A 108 5.99 -2.13 10.20
C ALA A 108 4.81 -1.23 9.83
N GLN A 109 3.58 -1.64 10.16
CA GLN A 109 2.42 -0.80 9.85
C GLN A 109 2.38 0.46 10.72
N ALA A 110 2.85 0.42 11.97
CA ALA A 110 2.97 1.61 12.81
C ALA A 110 4.09 2.57 12.36
N SER A 111 5.27 2.05 11.98
CA SER A 111 6.41 2.88 11.55
C SER A 111 6.14 3.55 10.20
N VAL A 112 5.53 2.83 9.26
CA VAL A 112 5.12 3.38 7.98
C VAL A 112 4.07 4.49 8.16
N ASN A 113 3.16 4.34 9.13
CA ASN A 113 2.19 5.38 9.47
C ASN A 113 2.85 6.63 10.10
N ALA A 114 3.94 6.47 10.87
CA ALA A 114 4.64 7.57 11.52
C ALA A 114 5.35 8.53 10.52
N TYR A 115 5.82 8.02 9.38
CA TYR A 115 6.40 8.85 8.30
C TYR A 115 5.35 9.46 7.36
N SER A 116 4.07 9.13 7.56
CA SER A 116 2.95 9.58 6.71
C SER A 116 2.12 10.70 7.33
N ALA A 117 2.33 11.02 8.61
CA ALA A 117 1.65 12.12 9.28
C ALA A 117 2.35 13.46 8.96
N PRO A 118 1.63 14.50 8.53
CA PRO A 118 2.23 15.83 8.41
C PRO A 118 2.67 16.34 9.81
N PRO A 119 3.74 17.16 9.87
CA PRO A 119 4.24 17.74 11.11
C PRO A 119 3.21 18.65 11.81
#